data_AF-A0A9D6LAV3-F1
#
_entry.id   AF-A0A9D6LAV3-F1
#
_cell.length_a   1.000
_cell.length_b   1.000
_cell.length_c   1.000
_cell.angle_alpha   90.00
_cell.angle_beta   90.00
_cell.angle_gamma   90.00
#
_symmetry.space_group_name_H-M   'P 1'
#
loop_
_entity.id
_entity.type
_entity.pdbx_description
1 polymer ?
#
loop_
_entity_poly.entity_id
_entity_poly.type
_entity_poly.pdbx_seq_one_letter_code
_entity_poly.pdbx_strand_id
1 'polypeptide(L)'
;MSEKLLLGVLVLAAVSGPAARADGFVPDHCTVESWCLVKATDCFVGHFTHPAGLWKAHAQYSVVRRAVALCRDHYYGGLERRTITGPVEPIRFESTTVTTKEAAEKEAAELCAVYRKDWVDAAITCRQAR
;
A
#
# COMPACT_ATOMS: atom_id res chain seq x y z
N MET A 1 49.60 -24.37 1.46
CA MET A 1 48.25 -24.93 1.71
C MET A 1 47.74 -24.32 3.00
N SER A 2 46.64 -23.58 2.97
CA SER A 2 45.98 -23.06 4.17
C SER A 2 44.49 -22.97 3.92
N GLU A 3 43.74 -23.85 4.57
CA GLU A 3 42.31 -23.71 4.73
C GLU A 3 42.02 -22.52 5.64
N LYS A 4 41.12 -21.62 5.22
CA LYS A 4 40.24 -20.91 6.14
C LYS A 4 38.85 -20.81 5.53
N LEU A 5 37.97 -21.73 5.94
CA LEU A 5 36.54 -21.43 5.98
C LEU A 5 36.35 -20.11 6.73
N LEU A 6 35.63 -19.17 6.13
CA LEU A 6 34.93 -18.16 6.90
C LEU A 6 33.44 -18.32 6.63
N LEU A 7 32.73 -18.66 7.70
CA LEU A 7 31.30 -18.94 7.73
C LEU A 7 30.51 -17.75 7.19
N GLY A 8 29.37 -18.07 6.59
CA GLY A 8 28.43 -17.04 6.16
C GLY A 8 27.90 -16.24 7.35
N VAL A 9 27.92 -14.92 7.19
CA VAL A 9 26.95 -14.04 7.85
C VAL A 9 25.94 -13.68 6.78
N LEU A 10 24.90 -14.49 6.64
CA LEU A 10 23.75 -14.15 5.80
C LEU A 10 22.99 -13.04 6.54
N VAL A 11 23.41 -11.78 6.36
CA VAL A 11 22.69 -10.63 6.87
C VAL A 11 21.35 -10.59 6.13
N LEU A 12 20.32 -11.13 6.77
CA LEU A 12 18.92 -10.88 6.44
C LEU A 12 18.61 -9.42 6.78
N ALA A 13 19.18 -8.51 5.98
CA ALA A 13 18.68 -7.17 5.82
C ALA A 13 17.28 -7.32 5.23
N ALA A 14 16.28 -7.29 6.10
CA ALA A 14 14.89 -7.32 5.70
C ALA A 14 14.71 -6.26 4.62
N VAL A 15 14.22 -6.68 3.44
CA VAL A 15 13.96 -5.77 2.34
C VAL A 15 12.73 -4.95 2.71
N SER A 16 12.95 -3.92 3.51
CA SER A 16 12.02 -2.82 3.72
C SER A 16 11.98 -2.00 2.43
N GLY A 17 11.36 -2.59 1.40
CA GLY A 17 10.69 -1.81 0.38
C GLY A 17 9.72 -0.82 1.07
N PRO A 18 9.37 0.31 0.45
CA PRO A 18 8.77 1.45 1.15
C PRO A 18 7.30 1.23 1.55
N ALA A 19 7.07 0.24 2.41
CA ALA A 19 5.82 -0.21 3.01
C ALA A 19 4.86 0.97 3.19
N ALA A 20 3.81 1.00 2.37
CA ALA A 20 2.92 2.15 2.25
C ALA A 20 2.41 2.56 3.63
N ARG A 21 2.97 3.66 4.14
CA ARG A 21 3.00 3.96 5.58
C ARG A 21 1.58 4.18 6.09
N ALA A 22 1.20 3.41 7.11
CA ALA A 22 -0.10 3.57 7.79
C ALA A 22 -0.24 4.92 8.51
N ASP A 23 0.87 5.65 8.64
CA ASP A 23 1.05 6.97 9.24
C ASP A 23 0.04 8.00 8.72
N GLY A 24 -0.47 7.88 7.48
CA GLY A 24 -1.41 8.85 6.88
C GLY A 24 -2.79 8.96 7.52
N PHE A 25 -3.21 8.01 8.37
CA PHE A 25 -4.48 8.06 9.11
C PHE A 25 -4.32 7.92 10.63
N VAL A 26 -3.10 7.71 11.11
CA VAL A 26 -2.79 7.60 12.54
C VAL A 26 -2.47 9.00 13.07
N PRO A 27 -3.06 9.45 14.19
CA PRO A 27 -2.79 10.80 14.70
C PRO A 27 -1.31 11.04 14.98
N ASP A 28 -0.81 12.24 14.67
CA ASP A 28 0.63 12.60 14.78
C ASP A 28 1.23 12.44 16.19
N HIS A 29 0.38 12.38 17.23
CA HIS A 29 0.78 12.14 18.62
C HIS A 29 0.87 10.64 19.00
N CYS A 30 0.73 9.75 18.02
CA CYS A 30 0.85 8.30 18.16
C CYS A 30 2.04 7.76 17.36
N THR A 31 2.71 6.72 17.87
CA THR A 31 3.76 5.99 17.15
C THR A 31 3.20 4.66 16.64
N VAL A 32 3.27 4.40 15.34
CA VAL A 32 2.85 3.11 14.75
C VAL A 32 3.84 2.01 15.15
N GLU A 33 3.36 0.95 15.78
CA GLU A 33 4.15 -0.24 16.11
C GLU A 33 4.05 -1.31 15.02
N SER A 34 2.85 -1.50 14.47
CA SER A 34 2.59 -2.43 13.39
C SER A 34 1.36 -2.02 12.57
N TRP A 35 1.25 -2.56 11.35
CA TRP A 35 0.07 -2.39 10.53
C TRP A 35 -0.24 -3.65 9.74
N CYS A 36 -1.47 -3.77 9.26
CA CYS A 36 -1.93 -4.87 8.42
C CYS A 36 -3.03 -4.44 7.45
N LEU A 37 -3.12 -5.14 6.31
CA LEU A 37 -4.20 -4.97 5.35
C LEU A 37 -5.49 -5.65 5.87
N VAL A 38 -6.58 -4.89 5.92
CA VAL A 38 -7.91 -5.38 6.32
C VAL A 38 -8.70 -5.86 5.11
N LYS A 39 -8.79 -5.02 4.07
CA LYS A 39 -9.55 -5.30 2.85
C LYS A 39 -8.97 -4.53 1.65
N ALA A 40 -9.20 -5.10 0.49
CA ALA A 40 -8.87 -4.60 -0.84
C ALA A 40 -10.10 -4.87 -1.75
N THR A 41 -10.42 -4.02 -2.73
CA THR A 41 -11.74 -4.04 -3.43
C THR A 41 -11.76 -4.53 -4.88
N ASP A 42 -10.65 -5.10 -5.36
CA ASP A 42 -10.42 -5.45 -6.78
C ASP A 42 -10.36 -4.22 -7.72
N CYS A 43 -9.77 -4.35 -8.92
CA CYS A 43 -9.45 -3.21 -9.80
C CYS A 43 -10.61 -2.85 -10.72
N PHE A 44 -10.93 -1.56 -10.83
CA PHE A 44 -12.01 -1.07 -11.67
C PHE A 44 -11.56 0.09 -12.57
N VAL A 45 -11.58 -0.12 -13.90
CA VAL A 45 -11.45 0.95 -14.89
C VAL A 45 -12.84 1.55 -15.13
N GLY A 46 -13.13 2.66 -14.47
CA GLY A 46 -14.49 3.19 -14.36
C GLY A 46 -14.81 4.42 -15.21
N HIS A 47 -13.78 5.15 -15.64
CA HIS A 47 -13.94 6.46 -16.25
C HIS A 47 -12.94 6.70 -17.39
N PHE A 48 -13.38 7.40 -18.43
CA PHE A 48 -12.56 7.78 -19.58
C PHE A 48 -12.67 9.28 -19.80
N THR A 49 -11.53 9.96 -19.94
CA THR A 49 -11.46 11.35 -20.43
C THR A 49 -11.03 11.35 -21.89
N HIS A 50 -11.52 12.32 -22.68
CA HIS A 50 -11.20 12.44 -24.10
C HIS A 50 -10.47 13.76 -24.46
N PRO A 51 -9.29 14.05 -23.85
CA PRO A 51 -8.55 15.29 -24.12
C PRO A 51 -8.11 15.40 -25.58
N ALA A 52 -8.48 16.50 -26.24
CA ALA A 52 -8.08 16.81 -27.61
C ALA A 52 -8.39 15.71 -28.66
N GLY A 53 -9.43 14.90 -28.45
CA GLY A 53 -9.79 13.80 -29.36
C GLY A 53 -8.96 12.52 -29.17
N LEU A 54 -8.18 12.43 -28.10
CA LEU A 54 -7.42 11.25 -27.68
C LEU A 54 -8.01 10.69 -26.39
N TRP A 55 -7.79 9.40 -26.15
CA TRP A 55 -8.34 8.67 -25.00
C TRP A 55 -7.37 8.63 -23.83
N LYS A 56 -7.92 8.71 -22.61
CA LYS A 56 -7.20 8.46 -21.36
C LYS A 56 -8.15 7.80 -20.36
N ALA A 57 -7.75 6.66 -19.81
CA ALA A 57 -8.55 5.86 -18.91
C ALA A 57 -8.11 6.05 -17.46
N HIS A 58 -9.07 5.88 -16.54
CA HIS A 58 -8.91 6.09 -15.11
C HIS A 58 -9.34 4.82 -14.39
N ALA A 59 -8.39 4.18 -13.71
CA ALA A 59 -8.63 3.04 -12.84
C ALA A 59 -8.61 3.49 -11.38
N GLN A 60 -9.46 2.89 -10.55
CA GLN A 60 -9.42 3.06 -9.11
C GLN A 60 -9.45 1.69 -8.42
N TYR A 61 -8.74 1.64 -7.30
CA TYR A 61 -8.76 0.53 -6.35
C TYR A 61 -8.89 1.13 -4.95
N SER A 62 -9.63 0.50 -4.03
CA SER A 62 -9.73 0.96 -2.64
C SER A 62 -9.10 -0.03 -1.68
N VAL A 63 -8.36 0.48 -0.69
CA VAL A 63 -7.76 -0.33 0.39
C VAL A 63 -8.23 0.14 1.76
N VAL A 64 -8.25 -0.76 2.74
CA VAL A 64 -8.48 -0.45 4.15
C VAL A 64 -7.35 -1.07 4.95
N ARG A 65 -6.64 -0.23 5.71
CA ARG A 65 -5.53 -0.63 6.58
C ARG A 65 -5.93 -0.54 8.05
N ARG A 66 -5.23 -1.28 8.89
CA ARG A 66 -5.32 -1.17 10.35
C ARG A 66 -3.91 -1.04 10.92
N ALA A 67 -3.74 -0.10 11.84
CA ALA A 67 -2.51 0.08 12.60
C ALA A 67 -2.74 -0.30 14.07
N VAL A 68 -1.70 -0.81 14.71
CA VAL A 68 -1.55 -0.79 16.17
C VAL A 68 -0.53 0.30 16.48
N ALA A 69 -0.92 1.25 17.32
CA ALA A 69 -0.13 2.43 17.60
C ALA A 69 -0.12 2.75 19.11
N LEU A 70 1.00 3.27 19.59
CA LEU A 70 1.19 3.74 20.95
C LEU A 70 0.93 5.26 20.98
N CYS A 71 -0.19 5.66 21.56
CA CYS A 71 -0.63 7.05 21.64
C CYS A 71 -0.36 7.62 23.03
N ARG A 72 -0.05 8.92 23.14
CA ARG A 72 -0.12 9.62 24.43
C ARG A 72 -1.58 9.79 24.85
N ASP A 73 -1.92 9.38 26.06
CA ASP A 73 -3.21 9.72 26.66
C ASP A 73 -3.24 11.20 27.03
N HIS A 74 -4.34 11.88 26.66
CA HIS A 74 -4.55 13.30 26.89
C HIS A 74 -4.87 13.63 28.36
N TYR A 75 -5.32 12.67 29.17
CA TYR A 75 -5.80 12.94 30.53
C TYR A 75 -4.75 12.66 31.61
N TYR A 76 -4.02 11.55 31.53
CA TYR A 76 -3.07 11.12 32.55
C TYR A 76 -1.61 11.07 32.07
N GLY A 77 -1.33 11.46 30.83
CA GLY A 77 0.03 11.53 30.26
C GLY A 77 0.72 10.17 30.03
N GLY A 78 -0.02 9.07 30.23
CA GLY A 78 0.46 7.71 29.95
C GLY A 78 0.59 7.43 28.45
N LEU A 79 1.22 6.29 28.12
CA LEU A 79 1.24 5.75 26.77
C LEU A 79 0.22 4.61 26.68
N GLU A 80 -0.77 4.76 25.81
CA GLU A 80 -1.86 3.80 25.60
C GLU A 80 -1.73 3.13 24.23
N ARG A 81 -1.77 1.80 24.21
CA ARG A 81 -1.72 1.01 22.97
C ARG A 81 -3.12 0.91 22.36
N ARG A 82 -3.33 1.54 21.21
CA ARG A 82 -4.61 1.61 20.50
C ARG A 82 -4.56 0.87 19.16
N THR A 83 -5.69 0.27 18.78
CA THR A 83 -5.88 -0.29 17.43
C THR A 83 -6.74 0.68 16.61
N ILE A 84 -6.20 1.21 15.53
CA ILE A 84 -6.86 2.20 14.67
C ILE A 84 -7.10 1.56 13.30
N THR A 85 -8.34 1.55 12.83
CA THR A 85 -8.64 1.16 11.45
C THR A 85 -8.80 2.43 10.62
N GLY A 86 -8.04 2.54 9.54
CA GLY A 86 -8.05 3.72 8.67
C GLY A 86 -9.33 3.81 7.83
N PRO A 87 -9.53 4.95 7.15
CA PRO A 87 -10.62 5.11 6.19
C PRO A 87 -10.44 4.19 4.99
N VAL A 88 -11.43 4.18 4.10
CA VAL A 88 -11.27 3.59 2.76
C VAL A 88 -10.39 4.52 1.94
N GLU A 89 -9.16 4.09 1.64
CA GLU A 89 -8.17 4.86 0.90
C GLU A 89 -8.29 4.54 -0.62
N PRO A 90 -8.68 5.52 -1.46
CA PRO A 90 -8.74 5.32 -2.91
C PRO A 90 -7.36 5.53 -3.55
N ILE A 91 -6.83 4.48 -4.18
CA ILE A 91 -5.65 4.53 -5.02
C ILE A 91 -6.11 4.69 -6.48
N ARG A 92 -5.59 5.70 -7.17
CA ARG A 92 -5.99 6.05 -8.54
C ARG A 92 -4.82 5.86 -9.49
N PHE A 93 -5.13 5.36 -10.68
CA PHE A 93 -4.20 5.19 -11.79
C PHE A 93 -4.81 5.81 -13.02
N GLU A 94 -3.98 6.46 -13.83
CA GLU A 94 -4.40 7.06 -15.09
C GLU A 94 -3.46 6.56 -16.18
N SER A 95 -4.01 6.18 -17.34
CA SER A 95 -3.17 5.89 -18.51
C SER A 95 -2.50 7.17 -19.02
N THR A 96 -1.50 7.01 -19.88
CA THR A 96 -1.11 8.06 -20.81
C THR A 96 -2.27 8.38 -21.77
N THR A 97 -2.14 9.48 -22.51
CA THR A 97 -3.10 9.90 -23.53
C THR A 97 -2.76 9.21 -24.86
N VAL A 98 -3.66 8.36 -25.36
CA VAL A 98 -3.43 7.45 -26.48
C VAL A 98 -4.56 7.52 -27.52
N THR A 99 -4.34 6.95 -28.70
CA THR A 99 -5.26 7.10 -29.85
C THR A 99 -6.52 6.23 -29.81
N THR A 100 -6.57 5.18 -28.99
CA THR A 100 -7.74 4.28 -28.88
C THR A 100 -8.17 4.08 -27.43
N LYS A 101 -9.47 3.85 -27.24
CA LYS A 101 -10.04 3.62 -25.90
C LYS A 101 -9.47 2.33 -25.28
N GLU A 102 -9.32 1.29 -26.09
CA GLU A 102 -8.87 -0.03 -25.69
C GLU A 102 -7.41 -0.01 -25.23
N ALA A 103 -6.56 0.81 -25.86
CA ALA A 103 -5.18 1.01 -25.41
C ALA A 103 -5.14 1.71 -24.05
N ALA A 104 -5.95 2.75 -23.86
CA ALA A 104 -6.05 3.49 -22.60
C ALA A 104 -6.54 2.58 -21.45
N GLU A 105 -7.61 1.81 -21.71
CA GLU A 105 -8.20 0.85 -20.78
C GLU A 105 -7.17 -0.20 -20.34
N LYS A 106 -6.46 -0.80 -21.31
CA LYS A 106 -5.41 -1.78 -21.06
C LYS A 106 -4.29 -1.21 -20.19
N GLU A 107 -3.77 -0.03 -20.53
CA GLU A 107 -2.67 0.60 -19.80
C GLU A 107 -3.07 0.93 -18.35
N ALA A 108 -4.25 1.50 -18.13
CA ALA A 108 -4.76 1.79 -16.79
C ALA A 108 -4.99 0.51 -15.96
N ALA A 109 -5.46 -0.57 -16.59
CA ALA A 109 -5.60 -1.88 -15.95
C ALA A 109 -4.24 -2.51 -15.60
N GLU A 110 -3.23 -2.40 -16.48
CA GLU A 110 -1.87 -2.89 -16.23
C GLU A 110 -1.20 -2.16 -15.06
N LEU A 111 -1.27 -0.83 -15.02
CA LEU A 111 -0.76 -0.01 -13.89
C LEU A 111 -1.38 -0.44 -12.55
N CYS A 112 -2.70 -0.64 -12.55
CA CYS A 112 -3.46 -1.09 -11.39
C CYS A 112 -3.11 -2.53 -10.95
N ALA A 113 -2.89 -3.43 -11.91
CA ALA A 113 -2.50 -4.82 -11.66
C ALA A 113 -1.08 -4.93 -11.09
N VAL A 114 -0.13 -4.13 -11.60
CA VAL A 114 1.23 -4.02 -11.05
C VAL A 114 1.17 -3.54 -9.60
N TYR A 115 0.44 -2.45 -9.32
CA TYR A 115 0.27 -1.99 -7.94
C TYR A 115 -0.33 -3.05 -7.01
N ARG A 116 -1.35 -3.79 -7.47
CA ARG A 116 -1.94 -4.87 -6.67
C ARG A 116 -0.89 -5.92 -6.30
N LYS A 117 -0.14 -6.42 -7.29
CA LYS A 117 0.87 -7.45 -7.09
C LYS A 117 1.97 -6.99 -6.12
N ASP A 118 2.47 -5.78 -6.31
CA ASP A 118 3.64 -5.28 -5.58
C ASP A 118 3.30 -4.78 -4.16
N TRP A 119 2.05 -4.36 -3.92
CA TRP A 119 1.63 -3.76 -2.65
C TRP A 119 0.51 -4.47 -1.90
N VAL A 120 -0.53 -4.92 -2.60
CA VAL A 120 -1.75 -5.47 -1.98
C VAL A 120 -1.56 -6.94 -1.68
N ASP A 121 -1.10 -7.72 -2.66
CA ASP A 121 -0.92 -9.16 -2.52
C ASP A 121 0.36 -9.49 -1.70
N ALA A 122 1.31 -8.55 -1.64
CA ALA A 122 2.51 -8.62 -0.79
C ALA A 122 2.29 -8.11 0.66
N ALA A 123 1.17 -7.46 0.97
CA ALA A 123 0.91 -6.91 2.30
C ALA A 123 0.58 -7.99 3.34
N ILE A 124 1.08 -7.84 4.56
CA ILE A 124 0.65 -8.66 5.70
C ILE A 124 -0.83 -8.41 6.01
N THR A 125 -1.65 -9.46 5.95
CA THR A 125 -3.08 -9.35 6.27
C THR A 125 -3.30 -9.35 7.77
N CYS A 126 -4.41 -8.74 8.23
CA CYS A 126 -4.80 -8.76 9.65
C CYS A 126 -5.23 -10.15 10.19
N ARG A 127 -5.06 -11.21 9.39
CA ARG A 127 -5.12 -12.62 9.82
C ARG A 127 -3.73 -13.18 10.13
N GLN A 128 -2.71 -12.78 9.37
CA GLN A 128 -1.31 -13.20 9.55
C GLN A 128 -0.61 -12.42 10.68
N ALA A 129 -1.06 -11.20 10.97
CA ALA A 129 -0.52 -10.35 12.05
C ALA A 129 -1.16 -10.61 13.44
N ARG A 130 -1.64 -11.84 13.71
CA ARG A 130 -2.30 -12.25 14.96
C ARG A 130 -1.48 -13.30 15.69
#